data_AF-A0ABD0PUD9-F1
#
_entry.id   AF-A0ABD0PUD9-F1
#
_cell.length_a   1.000
_cell.length_b   1.000
_cell.length_c   1.000
_cell.angle_alpha   90.00
_cell.angle_beta   90.00
_cell.angle_gamma   90.00
#
_symmetry.space_group_name_H-M   'P 1'
#
loop_
_entity.id
_entity.type
_entity.pdbx_description
1 polymer ?
#
loop_
_entity_poly.entity_id
_entity_poly.type
_entity_poly.pdbx_seq_one_letter_code
_entity_poly.pdbx_strand_id
1 'polypeptide(L)'
;AGVTGRKIIVDTYGGWGAHGGGAFSGKDYTKVDRSAAYAARWVAKSLVKAKLCRRVLVQVSYAIGVAHPLSISLFTYGSSEKTEKELLQIVNKNFDLRPGVI
;
A
#
# COMPACT_ATOMS: atom_id res chain seq x y z
N ALA A 1 -30.56 -3.12 7.04
CA ALA A 1 -30.18 -2.48 5.76
C ALA A 1 -28.68 -2.63 5.52
N GLY A 2 -28.24 -2.72 4.26
CA GLY A 2 -26.82 -2.74 3.87
C GLY A 2 -26.36 -1.38 3.38
N VAL A 3 -25.09 -1.03 3.59
CA VAL A 3 -24.50 0.27 3.17
C VAL A 3 -23.10 0.08 2.60
N THR A 4 -22.70 0.97 1.69
CA THR A 4 -21.39 0.99 1.03
C THR A 4 -20.25 1.03 2.04
N GLY A 5 -19.16 0.30 1.78
CA GLY A 5 -17.95 0.36 2.62
C GLY A 5 -18.02 -0.40 3.95
N ARG A 6 -18.96 -1.35 4.12
CA ARG A 6 -19.07 -2.17 5.35
C ARG A 6 -18.39 -3.54 5.27
N LYS A 7 -17.60 -3.79 4.22
CA LYS A 7 -16.90 -5.05 3.97
C LYS A 7 -15.41 -4.85 3.65
N ILE A 8 -14.80 -3.77 4.14
CA ILE A 8 -13.41 -3.37 3.81
C ILE A 8 -12.33 -4.45 4.10
N ILE A 9 -12.53 -5.29 5.11
CA ILE A 9 -11.61 -6.40 5.39
C ILE A 9 -11.78 -7.55 4.38
N VAL A 10 -12.99 -7.78 3.90
CA VAL A 10 -13.28 -8.74 2.82
C VAL A 10 -12.74 -8.21 1.49
N ASP A 11 -12.88 -6.91 1.23
CA ASP A 11 -12.37 -6.24 0.02
C ASP A 11 -10.83 -6.27 -0.09
N THR A 12 -10.14 -6.46 1.03
CA THR A 12 -8.67 -6.45 1.09
C THR A 12 -8.09 -7.84 1.24
N TYR A 13 -7.69 -8.20 2.46
CA TYR A 13 -6.82 -9.35 2.70
C TYR A 13 -7.41 -10.33 3.71
N GLY A 14 -8.72 -10.26 4.00
CA GLY A 14 -9.41 -11.25 4.81
C GLY A 14 -8.88 -11.36 6.24
N GLY A 15 -8.43 -10.25 6.83
CA GLY A 15 -7.85 -10.20 8.17
C GLY A 15 -6.33 -10.37 8.22
N TRP A 16 -5.69 -10.71 7.10
CA TRP A 16 -4.22 -10.76 7.01
C TRP A 16 -3.62 -9.39 6.67
N GLY A 17 -2.42 -9.13 7.17
CA GLY A 17 -1.75 -7.84 6.94
C GLY A 17 -2.31 -6.74 7.84
N ALA A 18 -2.64 -5.58 7.25
CA ALA A 18 -3.21 -4.44 7.98
C ALA A 18 -4.17 -3.66 7.07
N HIS A 19 -4.99 -2.80 7.69
CA HIS A 19 -5.96 -1.96 6.99
C HIS A 19 -5.97 -0.54 7.57
N GLY A 20 -5.93 0.48 6.72
CA GLY A 20 -5.88 1.89 7.13
C GLY A 20 -7.24 2.51 7.49
N GLY A 21 -8.34 1.83 7.16
CA GLY A 21 -9.71 2.19 7.55
C GLY A 21 -10.59 2.73 6.41
N GLY A 22 -9.98 3.21 5.31
CA GLY A 22 -10.72 3.74 4.17
C GLY A 22 -11.43 2.66 3.34
N ALA A 23 -12.72 2.88 3.02
CA ALA A 23 -13.45 2.06 2.05
C ALA A 23 -13.10 2.45 0.60
N PHE A 24 -13.27 1.52 -0.36
CA PHE A 24 -12.93 1.74 -1.77
C PHE A 24 -14.12 2.16 -2.65
N SER A 25 -15.26 1.47 -2.53
CA SER A 25 -16.41 1.66 -3.41
C SER A 25 -17.04 3.05 -3.27
N GLY A 26 -17.44 3.64 -4.39
CA GLY A 26 -18.03 4.98 -4.45
C GLY A 26 -17.00 6.13 -4.47
N LYS A 27 -15.69 5.82 -4.51
CA LYS A 27 -14.62 6.81 -4.61
C LYS A 27 -13.96 6.78 -5.99
N ASP A 28 -13.77 7.96 -6.57
CA ASP A 28 -12.95 8.14 -7.77
C ASP A 28 -11.46 7.91 -7.47
N TYR A 29 -10.63 7.83 -8.52
CA TYR A 29 -9.21 7.48 -8.40
C TYR A 29 -8.36 8.54 -7.69
N THR A 30 -8.83 9.79 -7.59
CA THR A 30 -8.10 10.85 -6.86
C THR A 30 -8.12 10.64 -5.35
N LYS A 31 -9.00 9.77 -4.83
CA LYS A 31 -9.08 9.47 -3.39
C LYS A 31 -8.05 8.41 -3.01
N VAL A 32 -7.05 8.85 -2.24
CA VAL A 32 -5.91 8.02 -1.81
C VAL A 32 -6.29 6.77 -1.04
N ASP A 33 -7.44 6.76 -0.35
CA ASP A 33 -7.98 5.56 0.30
C ASP A 33 -8.09 4.38 -0.68
N ARG A 34 -8.36 4.66 -1.96
CA ARG A 34 -8.47 3.66 -3.01
C ARG A 34 -7.18 3.54 -3.81
N SER A 35 -6.73 4.62 -4.43
CA SER A 35 -5.57 4.59 -5.34
C SER A 35 -4.28 4.21 -4.62
N ALA A 36 -4.00 4.80 -3.45
CA ALA A 36 -2.79 4.46 -2.72
C ALA A 36 -2.83 3.06 -2.10
N ALA A 37 -4.01 2.56 -1.70
CA ALA A 37 -4.16 1.18 -1.27
C ALA A 37 -3.85 0.19 -2.41
N TYR A 38 -4.29 0.50 -3.65
CA TYR A 38 -3.94 -0.28 -4.83
C TYR A 38 -2.45 -0.17 -5.19
N ALA A 39 -1.86 1.02 -5.07
CA ALA A 39 -0.42 1.20 -5.27
C ALA A 39 0.40 0.42 -4.24
N ALA A 40 0.01 0.44 -2.96
CA ALA A 40 0.67 -0.35 -1.91
C ALA A 40 0.58 -1.86 -2.22
N ARG A 41 -0.57 -2.35 -2.72
CA ARG A 41 -0.70 -3.73 -3.21
C ARG A 41 0.24 -4.01 -4.38
N TRP A 42 0.35 -3.09 -5.33
CA TRP A 42 1.21 -3.23 -6.50
C TRP A 42 2.69 -3.29 -6.10
N VAL A 43 3.13 -2.43 -5.19
CA VAL A 43 4.47 -2.45 -4.60
C VAL A 43 4.73 -3.79 -3.90
N ALA A 44 3.85 -4.20 -2.97
CA ALA A 44 4.01 -5.44 -2.22
C ALA A 44 4.13 -6.67 -3.13
N LYS A 45 3.24 -6.78 -4.12
CA LYS A 45 3.25 -7.88 -5.10
C LYS A 45 4.53 -7.87 -5.93
N SER A 46 5.03 -6.70 -6.30
CA SER A 46 6.25 -6.55 -7.10
C SER A 46 7.49 -6.98 -6.33
N LEU A 47 7.61 -6.61 -5.05
CA LEU A 47 8.71 -7.03 -4.18
C LEU A 47 8.76 -8.56 -4.01
N VAL A 48 7.61 -9.20 -3.81
CA VAL A 48 7.52 -10.67 -3.73
C VAL A 48 7.83 -11.32 -5.08
N LYS A 49 7.28 -10.78 -6.18
CA LYS A 49 7.55 -11.30 -7.54
C LYS A 49 9.03 -11.21 -7.91
N ALA A 50 9.70 -10.15 -7.50
CA ALA A 50 11.15 -9.95 -7.67
C ALA A 50 12.00 -10.83 -6.74
N LYS A 51 11.36 -11.69 -5.92
CA LYS A 51 12.02 -12.57 -4.93
C LYS A 51 12.87 -11.82 -3.90
N LEU A 52 12.57 -10.55 -3.65
CA LEU A 52 13.26 -9.75 -2.61
C LEU A 52 12.79 -10.11 -1.20
N CYS A 53 11.58 -10.66 -1.08
CA CYS A 53 11.02 -11.16 0.17
C CYS A 53 9.97 -12.25 -0.14
N ARG A 54 9.64 -13.08 0.85
CA ARG A 54 8.51 -14.03 0.74
C ARG A 54 7.18 -13.44 1.17
N ARG A 55 7.22 -12.46 2.09
CA ARG A 55 6.07 -11.74 2.63
C ARG A 55 6.48 -10.31 2.93
N VAL A 56 5.62 -9.35 2.62
CA VAL A 56 5.83 -7.96 3.01
C VAL A 56 4.49 -7.27 3.27
N LEU A 57 4.46 -6.44 4.31
CA LEU A 57 3.44 -5.44 4.54
C LEU A 57 4.00 -4.08 4.12
N VAL A 58 3.30 -3.42 3.22
CA VAL A 58 3.63 -2.06 2.76
C VAL A 58 2.62 -1.10 3.39
N GLN A 59 3.11 -0.10 4.11
CA GLN A 59 2.30 0.97 4.67
C GLN A 59 2.65 2.28 3.96
N VAL A 60 1.65 3.06 3.58
CA VAL A 60 1.81 4.39 2.98
C VAL A 60 0.87 5.36 3.68
N SER A 61 1.36 6.56 4.01
CA SER A 61 0.57 7.61 4.66
C SER A 61 0.67 8.94 3.91
N TYR A 62 -0.40 9.75 3.94
CA TYR A 62 -0.48 11.06 3.30
C TYR A 62 -1.03 12.11 4.26
N ALA A 63 -0.56 13.35 4.10
CA ALA A 63 -1.23 14.52 4.65
C ALA A 63 -2.21 15.09 3.62
N ILE A 64 -3.31 15.66 4.09
CA ILE A 64 -4.28 16.38 3.24
C ILE A 64 -3.54 17.52 2.53
N GLY A 65 -3.67 17.58 1.20
CA GLY A 65 -3.04 18.61 0.37
C GLY A 65 -1.56 18.37 0.03
N VAL A 66 -0.94 17.29 0.51
CA VAL A 66 0.46 16.94 0.20
C VAL A 66 0.50 15.77 -0.78
N ALA A 67 1.10 16.00 -1.95
CA ALA A 67 1.17 14.97 -3.00
C ALA A 67 2.14 13.83 -2.67
N HIS A 68 3.24 14.13 -1.98
CA HIS A 68 4.21 13.09 -1.61
C HIS A 68 3.73 12.35 -0.35
N PRO A 69 3.93 11.02 -0.28
CA PRO A 69 3.70 10.28 0.95
C PRO A 69 4.54 10.86 2.10
N LEU A 70 3.93 10.97 3.29
CA LEU A 70 4.66 11.32 4.51
C LEU A 70 5.59 10.19 4.94
N SER A 71 5.11 8.95 4.81
CA SER A 71 5.89 7.75 5.10
C SER A 71 5.56 6.60 4.17
N ILE A 72 6.59 5.80 3.88
CA ILE A 72 6.47 4.48 3.28
C ILE A 72 7.29 3.54 4.16
N SER A 73 6.65 2.50 4.69
CA SER A 73 7.30 1.52 5.57
C SER A 73 7.10 0.11 5.03
N LEU A 74 8.13 -0.73 5.18
CA LEU A 74 8.18 -2.08 4.61
C LEU A 74 8.51 -3.10 5.69
N PHE A 75 7.54 -3.92 6.05
CA PHE A 75 7.72 -4.95 7.07
C PHE A 75 7.71 -6.35 6.44
N THR A 76 8.89 -6.96 6.34
CA THR A 76 9.09 -8.24 5.62
C THR A 76 8.92 -9.48 6.49
N TYR A 77 8.61 -9.32 7.79
CA TYR A 77 8.48 -10.43 8.74
C TYR A 77 9.72 -11.36 8.76
N GLY A 78 10.91 -10.80 8.59
CA GLY A 78 12.17 -11.57 8.54
C GLY A 78 12.37 -12.40 7.27
N SER A 79 11.56 -12.18 6.23
CA SER A 79 11.62 -12.99 4.99
C SER A 79 12.46 -12.40 3.86
N SER A 80 13.24 -11.37 4.16
CA SER A 80 14.10 -10.63 3.22
C SER A 80 15.53 -10.65 3.74
N GLU A 81 16.49 -10.82 2.83
CA GLU A 81 17.91 -10.62 3.11
C GLU A 81 18.30 -9.14 3.10
N LYS A 82 17.49 -8.30 2.45
CA LYS A 82 17.67 -6.84 2.42
C LYS A 82 17.02 -6.17 3.62
N THR A 83 17.67 -5.11 4.09
CA THR A 83 17.13 -4.22 5.12
C THR A 83 15.93 -3.43 4.58
N GLU A 84 15.07 -2.95 5.49
CA GLU A 84 13.96 -2.07 5.13
C GLU A 84 14.42 -0.86 4.33
N LYS A 85 15.56 -0.25 4.70
CA LYS A 85 16.12 0.92 4.01
C LYS A 85 16.50 0.63 2.56
N GLU A 86 17.11 -0.52 2.28
CA GLU A 86 17.44 -0.93 0.92
C GLU A 86 16.20 -1.21 0.09
N LEU A 87 15.20 -1.89 0.67
CA LEU A 87 13.93 -2.13 0.00
C LEU A 87 13.20 -0.82 -0.29
N LEU A 88 13.22 0.12 0.66
CA LEU A 88 12.62 1.44 0.48
C LEU A 88 13.28 2.21 -0.66
N GLN A 89 14.61 2.14 -0.79
CA GLN A 89 15.31 2.72 -1.93
C GLN A 89 14.89 2.09 -3.26
N ILE A 90 14.70 0.77 -3.30
CA ILE A 90 14.19 0.08 -4.48
C ILE A 90 12.78 0.57 -4.82
N VAL A 91 11.89 0.68 -3.82
CA VAL A 91 10.53 1.19 -4.04
C VAL A 91 10.56 2.62 -4.58
N ASN A 92 11.28 3.53 -3.93
CA ASN A 92 11.35 4.93 -4.34
C ASN A 92 11.96 5.15 -5.74
N LYS A 93 12.80 4.22 -6.21
CA LYS A 93 13.38 4.28 -7.57
C LYS A 93 12.43 3.77 -8.66
N ASN A 94 11.45 2.94 -8.32
CA ASN A 94 10.62 2.23 -9.30
C ASN A 94 9.15 2.67 -9.26
N PHE A 95 8.69 3.32 -8.18
CA PHE A 95 7.31 3.71 -7.99
C PHE A 95 7.21 5.18 -7.63
N ASP A 96 6.44 5.92 -8.42
CA ASP A 96 5.99 7.27 -8.08
C ASP A 96 4.64 7.16 -7.38
N LEU A 97 4.63 7.37 -6.06
CA LEU A 97 3.45 7.23 -5.22
C LEU A 97 2.70 8.55 -5.03
N ARG A 98 2.85 9.53 -5.93
CA ARG A 98 2.02 10.73 -5.88
C ARG A 98 0.60 10.40 -6.40
N PRO A 99 -0.49 10.86 -5.74
CA PRO A 99 -1.86 10.50 -6.13
C PRO A 99 -2.26 10.87 -7.57
N GLY A 100 -1.60 11.84 -8.20
CA GLY A 100 -1.85 12.22 -9.60
C GLY A 100 -1.06 11.39 -10.62
N VAL A 101 -0.18 10.50 -10.18
CA VAL A 101 0.68 9.65 -11.03
C VAL A 101 0.27 8.18 -10.93
N ILE A 102 -0.31 7.77 -9.79
CA ILE A 102 -0.92 6.45 -9.57
C ILE A 102 -2.18 6.28 -10.41
#